data_AF-A0A975JEB7-F1
#
_entry.id   AF-A0A975JEB7-F1
#
_cell.length_a   1.000
_cell.length_b   1.000
_cell.length_c   1.000
_cell.angle_alpha   90.00
_cell.angle_beta   90.00
_cell.angle_gamma   90.00
#
_symmetry.space_group_name_H-M   'P 1'
#
loop_
_entity.id
_entity.type
_entity.pdbx_description
1 polymer ?
#
loop_
_entity_poly.entity_id
_entity_poly.type
_entity_poly.pdbx_seq_one_letter_code
_entity_poly.pdbx_strand_id
1 'polypeptide(L)'
;MLVLVHISGVLAEPAPSAAVQIGEIAGEIRRNAWRSLIGLPSPPPPVTETATSGGMALVGAMIGVIALVLAAISGVRREGWRLATYGASLGVAAILCHILWWVALLIVGAMLLTAIIENMGEIFGL
;
A
#
# COMPACT_ATOMS: atom_id res chain seq x y z
N MET A 1 18.81 -17.22 19.87
CA MET A 1 18.82 -15.88 20.50
C MET A 1 19.08 -14.75 19.51
N LEU A 2 19.94 -14.92 18.49
CA LEU A 2 20.24 -13.90 17.48
C LEU A 2 19.02 -13.47 16.61
N VAL A 3 18.08 -14.39 16.38
CA VAL A 3 16.83 -14.15 15.62
C VAL A 3 15.84 -13.27 16.39
N LEU A 4 15.75 -13.45 17.72
CA LEU A 4 14.87 -12.63 18.58
C LEU A 4 15.38 -11.18 18.64
N VAL A 5 16.70 -10.98 18.64
CA VAL A 5 17.35 -9.66 18.58
C VAL A 5 17.11 -8.96 17.24
N HIS A 6 17.11 -9.70 16.12
CA HIS A 6 16.78 -9.15 14.80
C HIS A 6 15.31 -8.70 14.70
N ILE A 7 14.37 -9.47 15.27
CA ILE A 7 12.95 -9.12 15.30
C ILE A 7 12.70 -7.90 16.21
N SER A 8 13.38 -7.81 17.36
CA SER A 8 13.24 -6.66 18.26
C SER A 8 13.89 -5.38 17.71
N GLY A 9 14.99 -5.49 16.95
CA GLY A 9 15.66 -4.33 16.35
C GLY A 9 14.82 -3.64 15.27
N VAL A 10 14.09 -4.42 14.45
CA VAL A 10 13.19 -3.90 13.40
C VAL A 10 11.92 -3.26 13.95
N LEU A 11 11.50 -3.63 15.17
CA LEU A 11 10.29 -3.08 15.82
C LEU A 11 10.55 -1.84 16.68
N ALA A 12 11.83 -1.54 16.98
CA ALA A 12 12.21 -0.56 18.00
C ALA A 12 12.56 0.83 17.48
N GLU A 13 12.60 1.03 16.16
CA GLU A 13 12.74 2.39 15.60
C GLU A 13 11.34 3.01 15.48
N PRO A 14 11.05 4.12 16.19
CA PRO A 14 9.84 4.89 15.95
C PRO A 14 9.97 5.50 14.56
N ALA A 15 9.42 4.81 13.55
CA ALA A 15 9.29 5.38 12.23
C ALA A 15 8.50 6.69 12.37
N PRO A 16 8.95 7.80 11.78
CA PRO A 16 8.21 9.06 11.84
C PRO A 16 6.78 8.82 11.38
N SER A 17 5.80 9.37 12.09
CA SER A 17 4.40 9.17 11.73
C SER A 17 4.17 9.59 10.27
N ALA A 18 3.26 8.90 9.57
CA ALA A 18 2.95 9.23 8.18
C ALA A 18 2.60 10.72 8.01
N ALA A 19 1.95 11.32 9.02
CA ALA A 19 1.65 12.75 9.04
C ALA A 19 2.91 13.65 9.05
N VAL A 20 3.94 13.29 9.81
CA VAL A 20 5.22 14.02 9.85
C VAL A 20 5.95 13.91 8.52
N GLN A 21 6.01 12.71 7.93
CA GLN A 21 6.63 12.49 6.62
C GLN A 21 5.91 13.29 5.52
N ILE A 22 4.57 13.26 5.49
CA ILE A 22 3.77 14.02 4.52
C ILE A 22 3.96 15.53 4.72
N GLY A 23 4.03 16.01 5.97
CA GLY A 23 4.26 17.42 6.27
C GLY A 23 5.65 17.91 5.83
N GLU A 24 6.68 17.09 6.02
CA GLU A 24 8.04 17.38 5.57
C GLU A 24 8.11 17.46 4.03
N ILE A 25 7.50 16.50 3.34
CA ILE A 25 7.39 16.50 1.87
C ILE A 25 6.63 17.74 1.38
N ALA A 26 5.49 18.07 1.99
CA ALA A 26 4.71 19.25 1.61
C ALA A 26 5.49 20.57 1.82
N GLY A 27 6.24 20.67 2.92
CA GLY A 27 7.11 21.82 3.20
C GLY A 27 8.27 21.95 2.20
N GLU A 28 8.84 20.83 1.78
CA GLU A 28 9.88 20.80 0.75
C GLU A 28 9.34 21.23 -0.62
N ILE A 29 8.16 20.73 -1.02
CA ILE A 29 7.47 21.13 -2.26
C ILE A 29 7.25 22.64 -2.29
N ARG A 30 6.72 23.22 -1.20
CA ARG A 30 6.48 24.67 -1.09
C ARG A 30 7.79 25.47 -1.25
N ARG A 31 8.86 25.02 -0.59
CA ARG A 31 10.17 25.69 -0.63
C ARG A 31 10.81 25.62 -2.01
N ASN A 32 10.67 24.48 -2.69
CA ASN A 32 11.17 24.30 -4.06
C ASN A 32 10.35 25.10 -5.06
N ALA A 33 9.03 25.17 -4.91
CA ALA A 33 8.17 26.04 -5.71
C ALA A 33 8.56 27.52 -5.55
N TRP A 34 8.81 27.98 -4.32
CA TRP A 34 9.25 29.35 -4.05
C TRP A 34 10.63 29.67 -4.66
N ARG A 35 11.58 28.73 -4.59
CA ARG A 35 12.89 28.87 -5.26
C ARG A 35 12.75 28.92 -6.78
N SER A 36 11.89 28.08 -7.34
CA SER A 36 11.60 28.06 -8.78
C SER A 36 11.00 29.40 -9.24
N LEU A 37 10.11 29.99 -8.45
CA LEU A 37 9.54 31.33 -8.72
C LEU A 37 10.58 32.45 -8.70
N ILE A 38 11.58 32.37 -7.82
CA ILE A 38 12.67 33.38 -7.70
C ILE A 38 13.85 33.03 -8.64
N GLY A 39 13.76 31.95 -9.41
CA GLY A 39 14.80 31.54 -10.37
C GLY A 39 16.07 30.96 -9.71
N LEU A 40 15.99 30.50 -8.46
CA LEU A 40 17.10 29.79 -7.81
C LEU A 40 17.19 28.35 -8.33
N PRO A 41 18.40 27.80 -8.49
CA PRO A 41 18.59 26.40 -8.87
C PRO A 41 18.01 25.47 -7.80
N SER A 42 17.25 24.45 -8.25
CA SER A 42 16.74 23.40 -7.37
C SER A 42 17.89 22.52 -6.87
N PRO A 43 17.86 22.08 -5.59
CA PRO A 43 18.81 21.10 -5.08
C PRO A 43 18.67 19.78 -5.85
N PRO A 44 19.77 19.02 -6.03
CA PRO A 44 19.73 17.72 -6.68
C PRO A 44 18.81 16.76 -5.90
N PRO A 45 18.01 15.94 -6.59
CA PRO A 45 17.11 15.01 -5.92
C PRO A 45 17.92 14.02 -5.07
N PRO A 46 17.50 13.77 -3.81
CA PRO A 46 18.14 12.74 -3.00
C PRO A 46 17.95 11.39 -3.69
N VAL A 47 19.03 10.61 -3.78
CA VAL A 47 18.97 9.22 -4.25
C VAL A 47 18.04 8.45 -3.33
N THR A 48 16.83 8.20 -3.81
CA THR A 48 15.85 7.42 -3.07
C THR A 48 16.29 5.97 -3.17
N GLU A 49 16.81 5.40 -2.09
CA GLU A 49 16.87 3.95 -1.96
C GLU A 49 15.42 3.47 -2.05
N THR A 50 15.07 2.84 -3.17
CA THR A 50 13.74 2.30 -3.39
C THR A 50 13.46 1.30 -2.29
N ALA A 51 12.73 1.73 -1.26
CA ALA A 51 12.31 0.88 -0.18
C ALA A 51 11.60 -0.33 -0.80
N THR A 52 12.04 -1.51 -0.37
CA THR A 52 11.65 -2.87 -0.75
C THR A 52 10.17 -3.20 -0.52
N SER A 53 9.29 -2.20 -0.42
CA SER A 53 7.83 -2.36 -0.26
C SER A 53 7.17 -3.01 -1.49
N GLY A 54 7.76 -2.84 -2.69
CA GLY A 54 7.32 -3.53 -3.91
C GLY A 54 7.43 -5.07 -3.81
N GLY A 55 8.39 -5.58 -3.04
CA GLY A 55 8.57 -7.02 -2.85
C GLY A 55 7.42 -7.66 -2.08
N MET A 56 6.88 -6.97 -1.07
CA MET A 56 5.80 -7.49 -0.23
C MET A 56 4.45 -7.58 -0.96
N ALA A 57 4.15 -6.60 -1.82
CA ALA A 57 2.96 -6.64 -2.68
C ALA A 57 3.05 -7.79 -3.70
N LEU A 58 4.23 -8.02 -4.27
CA LEU A 58 4.49 -9.13 -5.20
C LEU A 58 4.36 -10.50 -4.51
N VAL A 59 4.88 -10.64 -3.28
CA VAL A 59 4.75 -11.87 -2.48
C VAL A 59 3.28 -12.16 -2.16
N GLY A 60 2.49 -11.15 -1.80
CA GLY A 60 1.05 -11.28 -1.59
C GLY A 60 0.31 -11.76 -2.84
N ALA A 61 0.61 -11.18 -4.00
CA ALA A 61 0.03 -11.60 -5.28
C ALA A 61 0.40 -13.05 -5.64
N MET A 62 1.67 -13.45 -5.43
CA MET A 62 2.13 -14.81 -5.69
C MET A 62 1.43 -15.86 -4.81
N ILE A 63 1.25 -15.58 -3.52
CA ILE A 63 0.52 -16.47 -2.61
C ILE A 63 -0.96 -16.60 -3.04
N GLY A 64 -1.57 -15.50 -3.50
CA GLY A 64 -2.93 -15.51 -4.05
C GLY A 64 -3.07 -16.40 -5.28
N VAL A 65 -2.13 -16.31 -6.22
CA VAL A 65 -2.09 -17.17 -7.43
C VAL A 65 -1.88 -18.63 -7.05
N ILE A 66 -0.96 -18.92 -6.13
CA ILE A 66 -0.70 -20.29 -5.64
C ILE A 66 -1.97 -20.86 -5.00
N ALA A 67 -2.66 -20.11 -4.15
CA ALA A 67 -3.91 -20.54 -3.54
C ALA A 67 -5.00 -20.85 -4.58
N LEU A 68 -5.10 -20.03 -5.63
CA LEU A 68 -6.06 -20.22 -6.73
C LEU A 68 -5.74 -21.47 -7.57
N VAL A 69 -4.47 -21.74 -7.83
CA VAL A 69 -4.01 -22.94 -8.54
C VAL A 69 -4.23 -24.20 -7.70
N LEU A 70 -3.92 -24.17 -6.39
CA LEU A 70 -4.20 -25.31 -5.51
C LEU A 70 -5.70 -25.61 -5.41
N ALA A 71 -6.55 -24.58 -5.38
CA ALA A 71 -8.01 -24.74 -5.42
C ALA A 71 -8.47 -25.40 -6.73
N ALA A 72 -7.91 -24.99 -7.88
CA ALA A 72 -8.20 -25.58 -9.17
C ALA A 72 -7.76 -27.05 -9.27
N ILE A 73 -6.55 -27.38 -8.79
CA ILE A 73 -6.01 -28.76 -8.79
C ILE A 73 -6.85 -29.67 -7.86
N SER A 74 -7.31 -29.16 -6.73
CA SER A 74 -8.23 -29.88 -5.83
C SER A 74 -9.56 -30.21 -6.53
N GLY A 75 -10.06 -29.32 -7.40
CA GLY A 75 -11.26 -29.56 -8.21
C GLY A 75 -11.07 -30.63 -9.30
N VAL A 76 -9.88 -30.71 -9.91
CA VAL A 76 -9.57 -31.68 -10.98
C VAL A 76 -9.37 -33.10 -10.44
N ARG A 77 -8.87 -33.25 -9.20
CA ARG A 77 -8.60 -34.57 -8.58
C ARG A 77 -9.83 -35.35 -8.08
N ARG A 78 -11.04 -34.83 -8.28
CA ARG A 78 -12.32 -35.57 -8.34
C ARG A 78 -12.46 -36.81 -7.41
N GLU A 79 -12.52 -36.58 -6.11
CA GLU A 79 -13.11 -37.54 -5.17
C GLU A 79 -14.25 -36.83 -4.39
N GLY A 80 -15.46 -36.93 -4.93
CA GLY A 80 -16.68 -36.32 -4.38
C GLY A 80 -17.08 -34.99 -5.04
N TRP A 81 -18.18 -35.00 -5.79
CA TRP A 81 -18.79 -33.82 -6.45
C TRP A 81 -19.06 -32.62 -5.52
N ARG A 82 -19.12 -32.84 -4.20
CA ARG A 82 -19.26 -31.77 -3.19
C ARG A 82 -18.04 -30.85 -3.10
N LEU A 83 -16.81 -31.36 -3.24
CA LEU A 83 -15.60 -30.54 -3.08
C LEU A 83 -15.43 -29.52 -4.22
N ALA A 84 -15.81 -29.89 -5.46
CA ALA A 84 -15.71 -29.02 -6.61
C ALA A 84 -16.61 -27.77 -6.47
N THR A 85 -17.82 -27.92 -5.92
CA THR A 85 -18.73 -26.79 -5.65
C THR A 85 -18.22 -25.86 -4.55
N TYR A 86 -17.63 -26.39 -3.48
CA TYR A 86 -17.06 -25.56 -2.41
C TYR A 86 -15.81 -24.78 -2.87
N GLY A 87 -14.97 -25.39 -3.71
CA GLY A 87 -13.82 -24.71 -4.31
C GLY A 87 -14.24 -23.57 -5.25
N ALA A 88 -15.25 -23.80 -6.08
CA ALA A 88 -15.80 -22.76 -6.96
C ALA A 88 -16.42 -21.60 -6.15
N SER A 89 -17.20 -21.89 -5.10
CA SER A 89 -17.80 -20.86 -4.25
C SER A 89 -16.75 -20.05 -3.49
N LEU A 90 -15.68 -20.68 -3.00
CA LEU A 90 -14.58 -19.99 -2.34
C LEU A 90 -13.78 -19.11 -3.31
N GLY A 91 -13.53 -19.57 -4.53
CA GLY A 91 -12.87 -18.77 -5.56
C GLY A 91 -13.68 -17.53 -5.93
N VAL A 92 -15.00 -17.69 -6.15
CA VAL A 92 -15.91 -16.56 -6.41
C VAL A 92 -15.97 -15.60 -5.22
N ALA A 93 -16.07 -16.12 -4.00
CA ALA A 93 -16.07 -15.30 -2.79
C ALA A 93 -14.76 -14.51 -2.61
N ALA A 94 -13.61 -15.12 -2.92
CA ALA A 94 -12.32 -14.46 -2.85
C ALA A 94 -12.20 -13.30 -3.87
N ILE A 95 -12.68 -13.51 -5.11
CA ILE A 95 -12.71 -12.46 -6.14
C ILE A 95 -13.60 -11.30 -5.69
N LEU A 96 -14.81 -11.60 -5.20
CA LEU A 96 -15.74 -10.58 -4.71
C LEU A 96 -15.18 -9.81 -3.51
N CYS A 97 -14.58 -10.50 -2.54
CA CYS A 97 -13.93 -9.89 -1.39
C CYS A 97 -12.76 -8.98 -1.82
N HIS A 98 -11.98 -9.40 -2.82
CA HIS A 98 -10.89 -8.60 -3.36
C HIS A 98 -11.42 -7.33 -4.05
N ILE A 99 -12.48 -7.42 -4.86
CA ILE A 99 -13.11 -6.25 -5.48
C ILE A 99 -13.65 -5.30 -4.41
N LEU A 100 -14.35 -5.82 -3.40
CA LEU A 100 -14.87 -5.02 -2.28
C LEU A 100 -13.75 -4.28 -1.54
N TRP A 101 -12.60 -4.92 -1.33
CA TRP A 101 -11.43 -4.30 -0.71
C TRP A 101 -10.91 -3.11 -1.53
N TRP A 102 -10.78 -3.26 -2.85
CA TRP A 102 -10.36 -2.17 -3.74
C TRP A 102 -11.36 -1.01 -3.75
N VAL A 103 -12.66 -1.31 -3.73
CA VAL A 103 -13.71 -0.28 -3.63
C VAL A 103 -13.60 0.47 -2.30
N ALA A 104 -13.39 -0.23 -1.18
CA ALA A 104 -13.21 0.40 0.12
C ALA A 104 -11.97 1.31 0.15
N LEU A 105 -10.84 0.87 -0.43
CA LEU A 105 -9.64 1.70 -0.56
C LEU A 105 -9.86 2.95 -1.41
N LEU A 106 -10.65 2.86 -2.50
CA LEU A 106 -10.99 4.02 -3.30
C LEU A 106 -11.84 5.04 -2.52
N ILE A 107 -12.79 4.58 -1.72
CA ILE A 107 -13.62 5.47 -0.88
C ILE A 107 -12.74 6.17 0.16
N VAL A 108 -11.91 5.41 0.88
CA VAL A 108 -10.98 5.97 1.88
C VAL A 108 -10.00 6.93 1.23
N GLY A 109 -9.45 6.58 0.05
CA GLY A 109 -8.55 7.43 -0.71
C GLY A 109 -9.21 8.74 -1.15
N ALA A 110 -10.47 8.71 -1.59
CA ALA A 110 -11.24 9.90 -1.94
C ALA A 110 -11.48 10.79 -0.71
N MET A 111 -11.89 10.22 0.43
CA MET A 111 -12.04 10.96 1.68
C MET A 111 -10.73 11.61 2.12
N LEU A 112 -9.61 10.89 2.02
CA LEU A 112 -8.29 11.40 2.35
C LEU A 112 -7.88 12.56 1.44
N LEU A 113 -8.13 12.45 0.12
CA LEU A 113 -7.87 13.53 -0.82
C LEU A 113 -8.68 14.79 -0.48
N THR A 114 -9.96 14.64 -0.17
CA THR A 114 -10.81 15.77 0.25
C THR A 114 -10.24 16.41 1.52
N ALA A 115 -9.88 15.62 2.53
CA ALA A 115 -9.31 16.13 3.77
C ALA A 115 -7.97 16.85 3.55
N ILE A 116 -7.12 16.35 2.63
CA ILE A 116 -5.88 17.02 2.25
C ILE A 116 -6.17 18.37 1.59
N ILE A 117 -7.14 18.43 0.68
CA ILE A 117 -7.52 19.66 -0.03
C ILE A 117 -8.10 20.69 0.95
N GLU A 118 -8.99 20.29 1.86
CA GLU A 118 -9.56 21.17 2.89
C GLU A 118 -8.47 21.73 3.81
N ASN A 119 -7.58 20.87 4.30
CA ASN A 119 -6.47 21.28 5.14
C ASN A 119 -5.48 22.21 4.40
N MET A 120 -5.25 21.99 3.10
CA MET A 120 -4.48 22.93 2.28
C MET A 120 -5.20 24.26 2.09
N GLY A 121 -6.51 24.27 1.87
CA GLY A 121 -7.32 25.49 1.78
C GLY A 121 -7.20 26.35 3.02
N GLU A 122 -7.30 25.75 4.21
CA GLU A 122 -7.12 26.43 5.50
C GLU A 122 -5.71 27.02 5.65
N ILE A 123 -4.67 26.29 5.24
CA ILE A 123 -3.26 26.75 5.29
C ILE A 123 -2.99 27.89 4.30
N PHE A 124 -3.64 27.89 3.14
CA PHE A 124 -3.44 28.90 2.08
C PHE A 124 -4.44 30.07 2.14
N GLY A 125 -5.42 30.03 3.04
CA GLY A 125 -6.35 31.14 3.29
C GLY A 125 -7.35 31.41 2.16
N LEU A 126 -7.80 30.37 1.47
CA LEU A 126 -8.92 30.42 0.51
C LEU A 126 -10.26 30.10 1.18
#